data_AF-A0A9D0DSG9-F1
#
_entry.id   AF-A0A9D0DSG9-F1
#
_cell.length_a   1.000
_cell.length_b   1.000
_cell.length_c   1.000
_cell.angle_alpha   90.00
_cell.angle_beta   90.00
_cell.angle_gamma   90.00
#
_symmetry.space_group_name_H-M   'P 1'
#
loop_
_entity.id
_entity.type
_entity.pdbx_description
1 polymer ?
#
loop_
_entity_poly.entity_id
_entity_poly.type
_entity_poly.pdbx_seq_one_letter_code
_entity_poly.pdbx_strand_id
1 'polypeptide(L)'
;MENEKSINIKQIERLVYQQSIGEASSAIVKLLEIAELKGILQLDEKDNFLNQYTCLASAFTAFFANPKVLLSPEGFQAFIKYKKHMLGVFELSGFGGTDHLLSLVATQNEDDKFSIKGEQQLMKFLLLYSLYSEVDIDFASLLQKAPKLVLPAYISLVGEEGILTHLATERRDNLLQMGPLLENIPLDNVSILTRLSNLWMFCSYTDLKTKHDIKHHLNINIQKFLNKSGITAPP
;
A
#
# COMPACT_ATOMS: atom_id res chain seq x y z
N MET A 1 2.50 23.18 -19.94
CA MET A 1 3.19 22.90 -18.67
C MET A 1 2.99 24.11 -17.77
N GLU A 2 1.77 24.26 -17.27
CA GLU A 2 1.46 25.29 -16.28
C GLU A 2 2.01 24.86 -14.91
N ASN A 3 2.43 25.84 -14.11
CA ASN A 3 2.84 25.72 -12.71
C ASN A 3 1.90 24.79 -11.92
N GLU A 4 2.25 23.51 -11.79
CA GLU A 4 1.73 22.69 -10.71
C GLU A 4 2.27 23.29 -9.42
N LYS A 5 1.41 24.08 -8.75
CA LYS A 5 1.68 24.67 -7.44
C LYS A 5 2.38 23.63 -6.56
N SER A 6 3.54 24.01 -6.04
CA SER A 6 4.22 23.33 -4.93
C SER A 6 3.17 22.82 -3.94
N ILE A 7 3.27 21.53 -3.61
CA ILE A 7 2.38 20.88 -2.64
C ILE A 7 2.51 21.65 -1.33
N ASN A 8 1.40 22.20 -0.86
CA ASN A 8 1.38 22.92 0.40
C ASN A 8 1.09 21.95 1.57
N ILE A 9 2.15 21.45 2.21
CA ILE A 9 2.04 20.58 3.41
C ILE A 9 1.17 21.23 4.48
N LYS A 10 1.33 22.53 4.72
CA LYS A 10 0.56 23.29 5.72
C LYS A 10 -0.94 23.28 5.44
N GLN A 11 -1.33 23.21 4.16
CA GLN A 11 -2.73 23.07 3.77
C GLN A 11 -3.28 21.71 4.20
N ILE A 12 -2.54 20.61 3.96
CA ILE A 12 -2.95 19.26 4.37
C ILE A 12 -3.05 19.20 5.90
N GLU A 13 -2.04 19.68 6.61
CA GLU A 13 -2.04 19.75 8.08
C GLU A 13 -3.28 20.47 8.60
N ARG A 14 -3.55 21.67 8.07
CA ARG A 14 -4.72 22.46 8.46
C ARG A 14 -6.02 21.69 8.24
N LEU A 15 -6.20 21.06 7.07
CA LEU A 15 -7.42 20.31 6.75
C LEU A 15 -7.61 19.11 7.68
N VAL A 16 -6.54 18.39 7.99
CA VAL A 16 -6.56 17.25 8.92
C VAL A 16 -6.94 17.72 10.33
N TYR A 17 -6.26 18.73 10.87
CA TYR A 17 -6.50 19.20 12.23
C TYR A 17 -7.86 19.91 12.39
N GLN A 18 -8.42 20.47 11.31
CA GLN A 18 -9.78 20.99 11.27
C GLN A 18 -10.86 19.90 11.11
N GLN A 19 -10.46 18.63 10.99
CA GLN A 19 -11.35 17.49 10.75
C GLN A 19 -12.18 17.62 9.46
N SER A 20 -11.68 18.35 8.46
CA SER A 20 -12.27 18.42 7.12
C SER A 20 -11.94 17.15 6.34
N ILE A 21 -12.50 16.00 6.76
CA ILE A 21 -12.08 14.65 6.32
C ILE A 21 -12.07 14.49 4.80
N GLY A 22 -13.13 14.93 4.10
CA GLY A 22 -13.23 14.78 2.65
C GLY A 22 -12.17 15.59 1.90
N GLU A 23 -11.98 16.85 2.29
CA GLU A 23 -10.98 17.74 1.69
C GLU A 23 -9.55 17.27 2.01
N ALA A 24 -9.31 16.84 3.26
CA ALA A 24 -8.03 16.26 3.67
C ALA A 24 -7.73 15.00 2.84
N SER A 25 -8.69 14.09 2.70
CA SER A 25 -8.52 12.87 1.90
C SER A 25 -8.17 13.19 0.45
N SER A 26 -8.87 14.14 -0.17
CA SER A 26 -8.59 14.55 -1.56
C SER A 26 -7.20 15.18 -1.70
N ALA A 27 -6.81 16.04 -0.76
CA ALA A 27 -5.50 16.68 -0.76
C ALA A 27 -4.36 15.66 -0.58
N ILE A 28 -4.53 14.67 0.30
CA ILE A 28 -3.55 13.60 0.50
C ILE A 28 -3.44 12.71 -0.75
N VAL A 29 -4.55 12.27 -1.33
CA VAL A 29 -4.50 11.44 -2.55
C VAL A 29 -3.81 12.18 -3.70
N LYS A 30 -4.13 13.46 -3.89
CA LYS A 30 -3.48 14.30 -4.91
C LYS A 30 -1.98 14.44 -4.67
N LEU A 31 -1.57 14.59 -3.42
CA LEU A 31 -0.16 14.60 -3.04
C LEU A 31 0.55 13.31 -3.46
N LEU A 32 -0.04 12.17 -3.11
CA LEU A 32 0.53 10.86 -3.42
C LEU A 32 0.56 10.57 -4.93
N GLU A 33 -0.42 11.08 -5.67
CA GLU A 33 -0.44 11.02 -7.13
C GLU A 33 0.71 11.82 -7.77
N ILE A 34 0.98 13.03 -7.27
CA ILE A 34 2.14 13.82 -7.73
C ILE A 34 3.45 13.10 -7.42
N ALA A 35 3.57 12.47 -6.24
CA ALA A 35 4.73 11.67 -5.88
C ALA A 35 4.93 10.48 -6.84
N GLU A 36 3.85 9.82 -7.27
CA GLU A 36 3.92 8.75 -8.27
C GLU A 36 4.42 9.25 -9.62
N LEU A 37 3.92 10.39 -10.09
CA LEU A 37 4.37 10.97 -11.36
C LEU A 37 5.85 11.38 -11.34
N LYS A 38 6.35 11.80 -10.18
CA LYS A 38 7.76 12.22 -9.98
C LYS A 38 8.68 11.09 -9.52
N GLY A 39 8.15 9.91 -9.22
CA GLY A 39 8.87 8.77 -8.64
C GLY A 39 9.18 8.89 -7.14
N ILE A 40 9.22 10.11 -6.59
CA ILE A 40 9.40 10.37 -5.16
C ILE A 40 8.63 11.62 -4.76
N LEU A 41 8.23 11.66 -3.48
CA LEU A 41 7.68 12.86 -2.89
C LEU A 41 8.78 13.94 -2.72
N GLN A 42 8.83 14.89 -3.65
CA GLN A 42 9.73 16.04 -3.55
C GLN A 42 9.05 17.15 -2.74
N LEU A 43 9.59 17.43 -1.57
CA LEU A 43 9.19 18.56 -0.72
C LEU A 43 10.15 19.74 -0.94
N ASP A 44 9.83 20.92 -0.40
CA ASP A 44 10.58 22.16 -0.67
C ASP A 44 12.03 22.06 -0.15
N GLU A 45 13.00 22.15 -1.07
CA GLU A 45 14.44 22.04 -0.82
C GLU A 45 15.01 23.09 0.15
N LYS A 46 14.29 24.20 0.36
CA LYS A 46 14.76 25.29 1.23
C LYS A 46 14.60 25.00 2.73
N ASP A 47 13.72 24.07 3.08
CA ASP A 47 13.43 23.69 4.45
C ASP A 47 14.12 22.38 4.82
N ASN A 48 14.21 22.10 6.12
CA ASN A 48 14.75 20.82 6.59
C ASN A 48 13.84 19.66 6.17
N PHE A 49 14.31 18.84 5.21
CA PHE A 49 13.63 17.66 4.67
C PHE A 49 13.02 16.78 5.78
N LEU A 50 13.79 16.43 6.81
CA LEU A 50 13.32 15.56 7.89
C LEU A 50 12.15 16.20 8.65
N ASN A 51 12.19 17.51 8.87
CA ASN A 51 11.13 18.25 9.52
C ASN A 51 9.82 18.17 8.70
N GLN A 52 9.91 18.41 7.39
CA GLN A 52 8.73 18.37 6.52
C GLN A 52 8.09 16.98 6.44
N TYR A 53 8.90 15.93 6.30
CA TYR A 53 8.43 14.54 6.33
C TYR A 53 7.80 14.20 7.68
N THR A 54 8.37 14.67 8.79
CA THR A 54 7.83 14.46 10.15
C THR A 54 6.50 15.20 10.36
N CYS A 55 6.37 16.44 9.89
CA CYS A 55 5.11 17.18 9.90
C CYS A 55 4.03 16.45 9.09
N LEU A 56 4.37 16.00 7.88
CA LEU A 56 3.43 15.28 7.02
C LEU A 56 3.04 13.92 7.61
N ALA A 57 3.99 13.14 8.14
CA ALA A 57 3.73 11.89 8.83
C ALA A 57 2.85 12.08 10.08
N SER A 58 3.04 13.20 10.80
CA SER A 58 2.17 13.56 11.92
C SER A 58 0.73 13.85 11.47
N ALA A 59 0.56 14.58 10.35
CA ALA A 59 -0.76 14.80 9.76
C ALA A 59 -1.41 13.49 9.29
N PHE A 60 -0.65 12.62 8.63
CA PHE A 60 -1.16 11.31 8.21
C PHE A 60 -1.55 10.45 9.42
N THR A 61 -0.74 10.48 10.48
CA THR A 61 -1.05 9.81 11.76
C THR A 61 -2.38 10.30 12.30
N ALA A 62 -2.57 11.62 12.42
CA ALA A 62 -3.81 12.20 12.91
C ALA A 62 -5.02 11.87 12.02
N PHE A 63 -4.84 11.80 10.70
CA PHE A 63 -5.89 11.43 9.75
C PHE A 63 -6.28 9.94 9.89
N PHE A 64 -5.33 9.01 9.79
CA PHE A 64 -5.62 7.58 9.78
C PHE A 64 -6.05 7.03 11.15
N ALA A 65 -5.50 7.58 12.24
CA ALA A 65 -5.89 7.22 13.61
C ALA A 65 -7.28 7.76 14.00
N ASN A 66 -7.83 8.74 13.27
CA ASN A 66 -9.14 9.29 13.58
C ASN A 66 -10.25 8.25 13.32
N PRO A 67 -11.05 7.86 14.33
CA PRO A 67 -12.11 6.86 14.17
C PRO A 67 -13.25 7.33 13.25
N LYS A 68 -13.41 8.64 13.03
CA LYS A 68 -14.40 9.20 12.11
C LYS A 68 -13.99 9.06 10.64
N VAL A 69 -12.72 8.80 10.37
CA VAL A 69 -12.23 8.56 9.00
C VAL A 69 -12.59 7.13 8.64
N LEU A 70 -13.63 6.99 7.82
CA LEU A 70 -14.09 5.73 7.23
C LEU A 70 -13.68 5.69 5.76
N LEU A 71 -13.09 4.59 5.33
CA LEU A 71 -12.68 4.37 3.95
C LEU A 71 -13.83 3.71 3.18
N SER A 72 -14.33 4.36 2.14
CA SER A 72 -15.14 3.64 1.14
C SER A 72 -14.24 2.70 0.34
N PRO A 73 -14.80 1.71 -0.37
CA PRO A 73 -14.01 0.88 -1.29
C PRO A 73 -13.19 1.71 -2.29
N GLU A 74 -13.77 2.78 -2.84
CA GLU A 74 -13.10 3.69 -3.77
C GLU A 74 -12.00 4.49 -3.07
N GLY A 75 -12.26 4.97 -1.85
CA GLY A 75 -11.26 5.65 -1.02
C GLY A 75 -10.07 4.74 -0.72
N PHE A 76 -10.33 3.50 -0.33
CA PHE A 76 -9.27 2.50 -0.13
C PHE A 76 -8.47 2.26 -1.41
N GLN A 77 -9.13 2.11 -2.56
CA GLN A 77 -8.44 1.94 -3.86
C GLN A 77 -7.57 3.16 -4.22
N ALA A 78 -8.03 4.37 -3.91
CA ALA A 78 -7.27 5.59 -4.14
C ALA A 78 -5.98 5.64 -3.32
N PHE A 79 -6.04 5.26 -2.03
CA PHE A 79 -4.84 5.23 -1.17
C PHE A 79 -3.92 4.05 -1.47
N ILE A 80 -4.47 2.82 -1.61
CA ILE A 80 -3.64 1.61 -1.78
C ILE A 80 -2.84 1.65 -3.08
N LYS A 81 -3.36 2.35 -4.10
CA LYS A 81 -2.65 2.60 -5.37
C LYS A 81 -1.31 3.29 -5.14
N TYR A 82 -1.22 4.20 -4.18
CA TYR A 82 -0.04 4.99 -3.88
C TYR A 82 0.58 4.64 -2.53
N LYS A 83 0.32 3.42 -2.04
CA LYS A 83 0.79 2.93 -0.74
C LYS A 83 2.29 3.15 -0.54
N LYS A 84 3.12 2.91 -1.56
CA LYS A 84 4.58 3.09 -1.48
C LYS A 84 4.98 4.50 -1.05
N HIS A 85 4.35 5.53 -1.63
CA HIS A 85 4.63 6.92 -1.29
C HIS A 85 4.13 7.27 0.10
N MET A 86 2.98 6.73 0.47
CA MET A 86 2.42 6.94 1.81
C MET A 86 3.31 6.32 2.89
N LEU A 87 3.81 5.09 2.69
CA LEU A 87 4.77 4.47 3.62
C LEU A 87 6.11 5.22 3.61
N GLY A 88 6.60 5.62 2.44
CA GLY A 88 7.82 6.42 2.29
C GLY A 88 7.78 7.73 3.07
N VAL A 89 6.60 8.36 3.24
CA VAL A 89 6.44 9.53 4.12
C VAL A 89 6.85 9.21 5.56
N PHE A 90 6.49 8.03 6.07
CA PHE A 90 6.85 7.61 7.42
C PHE A 90 8.31 7.17 7.53
N GLU A 91 8.78 6.38 6.57
CA GLU A 91 10.15 5.85 6.53
C GLU A 91 11.21 6.98 6.46
N LEU A 92 10.88 8.08 5.78
CA LEU A 92 11.76 9.26 5.64
C LEU A 92 11.54 10.31 6.73
N SER A 93 10.62 10.07 7.66
CA SER A 93 10.32 10.95 8.79
C SER A 93 10.99 10.50 10.09
N GLY A 94 10.87 11.31 11.15
CA GLY A 94 11.26 10.92 12.50
C GLY A 94 10.48 9.73 13.10
N PHE A 95 9.41 9.24 12.46
CA PHE A 95 8.68 8.04 12.89
C PHE A 95 9.38 6.74 12.45
N GLY A 96 10.09 6.75 11.32
CA GLY A 96 10.77 5.57 10.77
C GLY A 96 9.85 4.45 10.22
N GLY A 97 8.54 4.53 10.43
CA GLY A 97 7.58 3.52 10.00
C GLY A 97 6.17 3.80 10.49
N THR A 98 5.27 2.83 10.33
CA THR A 98 3.82 2.95 10.57
C THR A 98 3.30 2.04 11.68
N ASP A 99 4.17 1.30 12.37
CA ASP A 99 3.74 0.33 13.39
C ASP A 99 2.96 0.97 14.55
N HIS A 100 3.31 2.21 14.91
CA HIS A 100 2.56 3.00 15.90
C HIS A 100 1.11 3.26 15.46
N LEU A 101 0.81 3.24 14.16
CA LEU A 101 -0.55 3.34 13.65
C LEU A 101 -1.26 1.99 13.60
N LEU A 102 -0.52 0.89 13.37
CA LEU A 102 -1.12 -0.46 13.37
C LEU A 102 -1.79 -0.78 14.71
N SER A 103 -1.16 -0.39 15.83
CA SER A 103 -1.73 -0.52 17.18
C SER A 103 -2.95 0.38 17.44
N LEU A 104 -3.11 1.46 16.68
CA LEU A 104 -4.25 2.37 16.79
C LEU A 104 -5.44 1.95 15.91
N VAL A 105 -5.19 1.24 14.81
CA VAL A 105 -6.25 0.87 13.85
C VAL A 105 -6.71 -0.59 13.97
N ALA A 106 -5.92 -1.47 14.58
CA ALA A 106 -6.28 -2.85 14.84
C ALA A 106 -6.40 -3.12 16.35
N THR A 107 -7.16 -4.15 16.72
CA THR A 107 -7.29 -4.53 18.14
C THR A 107 -6.13 -5.44 18.50
N GLN A 108 -5.29 -5.06 19.47
CA GLN A 108 -4.30 -5.97 20.03
C GLN A 108 -4.98 -6.90 21.05
N ASN A 109 -4.80 -8.21 20.88
CA ASN A 109 -5.23 -9.20 21.86
C ASN A 109 -4.18 -9.35 22.97
N GLU A 110 -4.53 -10.04 24.06
CA GLU A 110 -3.65 -10.28 25.21
C GLU A 110 -2.35 -11.03 24.86
N ASP A 111 -2.33 -11.79 23.76
CA ASP A 111 -1.16 -12.52 23.25
C ASP A 111 -0.30 -11.68 22.27
N ASP A 112 -0.42 -10.35 22.28
CA ASP A 112 0.21 -9.42 21.32
C ASP A 112 -0.11 -9.69 19.83
N LYS A 113 -1.12 -10.54 19.57
CA LYS A 113 -1.64 -10.79 18.23
C LYS A 113 -2.67 -9.76 17.84
N PHE A 114 -2.54 -9.21 16.64
CA PHE A 114 -3.50 -8.28 16.09
C PHE A 114 -4.77 -9.00 15.62
N SER A 115 -5.92 -8.56 16.13
CA SER A 115 -7.25 -8.94 15.69
C SER A 115 -7.89 -7.80 14.89
N ILE A 116 -8.27 -8.12 13.65
CA ILE A 116 -8.95 -7.20 12.75
C ILE A 116 -10.45 -7.49 12.83
N LYS A 117 -11.21 -6.59 13.46
CA LYS A 117 -12.63 -6.79 13.82
C LYS A 117 -13.64 -6.34 12.75
N GLY A 118 -13.18 -6.05 11.53
CA GLY A 118 -14.06 -5.69 10.43
C GLY A 118 -13.34 -5.05 9.25
N GLU A 119 -14.11 -4.74 8.21
CA GLU A 119 -13.60 -4.24 6.93
C GLU A 119 -12.85 -2.90 7.04
N GLN A 120 -13.36 -1.97 7.86
CA GLN A 120 -12.70 -0.67 8.06
C GLN A 120 -11.32 -0.79 8.71
N GLN A 121 -11.20 -1.64 9.73
CA GLN A 121 -9.91 -1.93 10.36
C GLN A 121 -9.00 -2.63 9.36
N LEU A 122 -9.52 -3.59 8.58
CA LEU A 122 -8.75 -4.29 7.56
C LEU A 122 -8.18 -3.32 6.51
N MET A 123 -9.02 -2.43 5.97
CA MET A 123 -8.57 -1.45 4.97
C MET A 123 -7.46 -0.55 5.52
N LYS A 124 -7.64 0.04 6.71
CA LYS A 124 -6.60 0.87 7.33
C LYS A 124 -5.33 0.08 7.64
N PHE A 125 -5.48 -1.13 8.16
CA PHE A 125 -4.35 -2.03 8.43
C PHE A 125 -3.57 -2.32 7.15
N LEU A 126 -4.24 -2.73 6.07
CA LEU A 126 -3.62 -3.03 4.78
C LEU A 126 -2.97 -1.81 4.13
N LEU A 127 -3.49 -0.59 4.36
CA LEU A 127 -2.84 0.65 3.94
C LEU A 127 -1.54 0.88 4.71
N LEU A 128 -1.52 0.65 6.01
CA LEU A 128 -0.41 1.02 6.88
C LEU A 128 0.65 -0.06 7.04
N TYR A 129 0.34 -1.33 6.77
CA TYR A 129 1.27 -2.44 6.97
C TYR A 129 2.41 -2.43 5.94
N SER A 130 3.68 -2.47 6.36
CA SER A 130 4.84 -2.54 5.46
C SER A 130 5.58 -3.87 5.60
N LEU A 131 6.44 -4.21 4.63
CA LEU A 131 7.35 -5.36 4.78
C LEU A 131 8.32 -5.19 5.95
N TYR A 132 8.55 -3.95 6.40
CA TYR A 132 9.46 -3.59 7.50
C TYR A 132 8.80 -3.58 8.89
N SER A 133 7.49 -3.80 8.97
CA SER A 133 6.75 -3.78 10.25
C SER A 133 7.31 -4.81 11.25
N GLU A 134 7.22 -4.62 12.54
CA GLU A 134 7.49 -5.69 13.52
C GLU A 134 6.28 -6.59 13.73
N VAL A 135 5.12 -6.20 13.20
CA VAL A 135 3.87 -6.96 13.29
C VAL A 135 3.89 -8.13 12.33
N ASP A 136 3.71 -9.35 12.81
CA ASP A 136 3.53 -10.53 11.96
C ASP A 136 2.05 -10.75 11.61
N ILE A 137 1.78 -11.13 10.35
CA ILE A 137 0.43 -11.40 9.88
C ILE A 137 0.34 -12.60 8.93
N ASP A 138 -0.75 -13.35 9.08
CA ASP A 138 -1.10 -14.44 8.18
C ASP A 138 -1.82 -13.91 6.93
N PHE A 139 -1.02 -13.50 5.94
CA PHE A 139 -1.53 -13.05 4.63
C PHE A 139 -2.33 -14.11 3.90
N ALA A 140 -2.02 -15.40 4.07
CA ALA A 140 -2.75 -16.47 3.40
C ALA A 140 -4.19 -16.54 3.93
N SER A 141 -4.37 -16.48 5.25
CA SER A 141 -5.69 -16.40 5.88
C SER A 141 -6.45 -15.14 5.45
N LEU A 142 -5.77 -14.00 5.39
CA LEU A 142 -6.39 -12.74 4.94
C LEU A 142 -6.84 -12.81 3.48
N LEU A 143 -6.00 -13.32 2.58
CA LEU A 143 -6.32 -13.50 1.16
C LEU A 143 -7.54 -14.41 0.97
N GLN A 144 -7.67 -15.48 1.75
CA GLN A 144 -8.83 -16.37 1.68
C GLN A 144 -10.11 -15.71 2.18
N LYS A 145 -10.04 -14.93 3.27
CA LYS A 145 -11.21 -14.28 3.90
C LYS A 145 -11.70 -13.06 3.13
N ALA A 146 -10.79 -12.23 2.62
CA ALA A 146 -11.09 -10.93 2.02
C ALA A 146 -10.26 -10.67 0.75
N PRO A 147 -10.33 -11.56 -0.27
CA PRO A 147 -9.41 -11.54 -1.42
C PRO A 147 -9.39 -10.20 -2.16
N LYS A 148 -10.55 -9.56 -2.33
CA LYS A 148 -10.68 -8.28 -3.06
C LYS A 148 -9.97 -7.10 -2.37
N LEU A 149 -9.94 -7.10 -1.03
CA LEU A 149 -9.31 -6.03 -0.25
C LEU A 149 -7.82 -6.29 -0.08
N VAL A 150 -7.45 -7.55 0.11
CA VAL A 150 -6.07 -7.95 0.42
C VAL A 150 -5.20 -7.99 -0.84
N LEU A 151 -5.75 -8.36 -2.00
CA LEU A 151 -4.98 -8.48 -3.24
C LEU A 151 -4.23 -7.19 -3.63
N PRO A 152 -4.83 -5.99 -3.63
CA PRO A 152 -4.08 -4.75 -3.93
C PRO A 152 -2.91 -4.49 -2.97
N ALA A 153 -3.08 -4.79 -1.68
CA ALA A 153 -2.03 -4.65 -0.69
C ALA A 153 -0.91 -5.68 -0.89
N TYR A 154 -1.28 -6.94 -1.13
CA TYR A 154 -0.35 -8.01 -1.50
C TYR A 154 0.50 -7.61 -2.72
N ILE A 155 -0.13 -7.14 -3.79
CA ILE A 155 0.58 -6.72 -5.01
C ILE A 155 1.53 -5.56 -4.71
N SER A 156 1.11 -4.59 -3.90
CA SER A 156 1.96 -3.47 -3.53
C SER A 156 3.20 -3.92 -2.75
N LEU A 157 3.05 -4.81 -1.78
CA LEU A 157 4.17 -5.31 -0.95
C LEU A 157 5.16 -6.13 -1.77
N VAL A 158 4.66 -7.10 -2.55
CA VAL A 158 5.53 -7.90 -3.43
C VAL A 158 6.11 -7.07 -4.56
N GLY A 159 5.51 -5.93 -4.90
CA GLY A 159 5.97 -4.99 -5.94
C GLY A 159 6.92 -3.88 -5.46
N GLU A 160 7.40 -3.88 -4.21
CA GLU A 160 8.32 -2.85 -3.70
C GLU A 160 9.70 -2.85 -4.40
N GLU A 161 10.23 -1.68 -4.73
CA GLU A 161 11.43 -1.59 -5.59
C GLU A 161 12.72 -1.90 -4.82
N GLY A 162 12.77 -1.57 -3.52
CA GLY A 162 13.93 -1.74 -2.66
C GLY A 162 13.59 -2.44 -1.35
N ILE A 163 14.25 -3.56 -1.09
CA ILE A 163 14.14 -4.33 0.15
C ILE A 163 15.49 -4.27 0.87
N LEU A 164 15.53 -3.61 2.01
CA LEU A 164 16.78 -3.23 2.68
C LEU A 164 17.09 -4.02 3.94
N THR A 165 16.15 -4.83 4.44
CA THR A 165 16.30 -5.61 5.67
C THR A 165 16.04 -7.09 5.43
N HIS A 166 16.68 -7.93 6.25
CA HIS A 166 16.45 -9.38 6.20
C HIS A 166 14.98 -9.75 6.46
N LEU A 167 14.36 -9.09 7.44
CA LEU A 167 12.94 -9.28 7.78
C LEU A 167 12.02 -9.02 6.58
N ALA A 168 12.24 -7.90 5.87
CA ALA A 168 11.44 -7.55 4.71
C ALA A 168 11.65 -8.53 3.54
N THR A 169 12.89 -9.03 3.36
CA THR A 169 13.21 -10.08 2.37
C THR A 169 12.46 -11.37 2.68
N GLU A 170 12.55 -11.87 3.91
CA GLU A 170 11.87 -13.10 4.34
C GLU A 170 10.36 -13.02 4.13
N ARG A 171 9.76 -11.87 4.46
CA ARG A 171 8.33 -11.65 4.24
C ARG A 171 7.95 -11.59 2.77
N ARG A 172 8.74 -10.92 1.94
CA ARG A 172 8.53 -10.96 0.48
C ARG A 172 8.60 -12.39 -0.03
N ASP A 173 9.56 -13.20 0.45
CA ASP A 173 9.69 -14.59 0.04
C ASP A 173 8.48 -15.43 0.44
N ASN A 174 7.99 -15.25 1.67
CA ASN A 174 6.75 -15.89 2.14
C ASN A 174 5.55 -15.50 1.28
N LEU A 175 5.43 -14.22 0.91
CA LEU A 175 4.37 -13.76 0.00
C LEU A 175 4.50 -14.41 -1.40
N LEU A 176 5.71 -14.52 -1.95
CA LEU A 176 5.94 -15.13 -3.26
C LEU A 176 5.49 -16.60 -3.33
N GLN A 177 5.56 -17.34 -2.22
CA GLN A 177 5.03 -18.72 -2.14
C GLN A 177 3.50 -18.79 -2.22
N MET A 178 2.79 -17.68 -2.03
CA MET A 178 1.32 -17.65 -2.03
C MET A 178 0.70 -17.64 -3.44
N GLY A 179 1.50 -17.76 -4.49
CA GLY A 179 1.06 -17.75 -5.89
C GLY A 179 -0.18 -18.60 -6.20
N PRO A 180 -0.28 -19.87 -5.73
CA PRO A 180 -1.46 -20.70 -5.97
C PRO A 180 -2.77 -20.08 -5.45
N LEU A 181 -2.74 -19.32 -4.35
CA LEU A 181 -3.92 -18.66 -3.79
C LEU A 181 -4.44 -17.56 -4.73
N LEU A 182 -3.57 -16.95 -5.52
CA LEU A 182 -3.93 -15.86 -6.40
C LEU A 182 -4.78 -16.33 -7.57
N GLU A 183 -4.61 -17.56 -8.06
CA GLU A 183 -5.27 -18.07 -9.28
C GLU A 183 -6.80 -17.96 -9.27
N ASN A 184 -7.38 -17.94 -8.09
CA ASN A 184 -8.84 -17.91 -7.89
C ASN A 184 -9.36 -16.50 -7.58
N ILE A 185 -8.48 -15.50 -7.51
CA ILE A 185 -8.87 -14.12 -7.19
C ILE A 185 -9.08 -13.36 -8.50
N PRO A 186 -10.31 -12.91 -8.81
CA PRO A 186 -10.58 -12.21 -10.06
C PRO A 186 -9.87 -10.86 -10.08
N LEU A 187 -9.21 -10.56 -11.21
CA LEU A 187 -8.75 -9.22 -11.53
C LEU A 187 -9.95 -8.43 -12.08
N ASP A 188 -10.39 -7.40 -11.36
CA ASP A 188 -11.60 -6.64 -11.73
C ASP A 188 -11.29 -5.28 -12.38
N ASN A 189 -10.03 -4.86 -12.45
CA ASN A 189 -9.65 -3.53 -12.93
C ASN A 189 -8.31 -3.52 -13.69
N VAL A 190 -8.29 -2.93 -14.88
CA VAL A 190 -7.09 -2.73 -15.72
C VAL A 190 -5.95 -2.03 -14.97
N SER A 191 -6.24 -1.10 -14.06
CA SER A 191 -5.23 -0.38 -13.28
C SER A 191 -4.35 -1.31 -12.42
N ILE A 192 -4.84 -2.52 -12.12
CA ILE A 192 -4.07 -3.51 -11.37
C ILE A 192 -2.94 -4.10 -12.22
N LEU A 193 -3.08 -4.13 -13.55
CA LEU A 193 -2.12 -4.75 -14.46
C LEU A 193 -0.76 -4.03 -14.43
N THR A 194 -0.75 -2.70 -14.39
CA THR A 194 0.49 -1.91 -14.25
C THR A 194 1.21 -2.18 -12.92
N ARG A 195 0.49 -2.57 -11.88
CA ARG A 195 1.11 -2.95 -10.60
C ARG A 195 1.59 -4.40 -10.61
N LEU A 196 0.89 -5.27 -11.33
CA LEU A 196 1.32 -6.64 -11.54
C LEU A 196 2.64 -6.73 -12.32
N SER A 197 2.94 -5.78 -13.22
CA SER A 197 4.26 -5.76 -13.88
C SER A 197 5.40 -5.50 -12.90
N ASN A 198 5.18 -4.67 -11.87
CA ASN A 198 6.17 -4.45 -10.82
C ASN A 198 6.40 -5.73 -10.04
N LEU A 199 5.33 -6.40 -9.57
CA LEU A 199 5.44 -7.71 -8.92
C LEU A 199 6.20 -8.71 -9.80
N TRP A 200 5.79 -8.82 -11.07
CA TRP A 200 6.39 -9.72 -12.05
C TRP A 200 7.89 -9.49 -12.20
N MET A 201 8.31 -8.23 -12.28
CA MET A 201 9.71 -7.87 -12.39
C MET A 201 10.45 -8.11 -11.06
N PHE A 202 9.93 -7.55 -9.96
CA PHE A 202 10.63 -7.47 -8.67
C PHE A 202 10.73 -8.80 -7.93
N CYS A 203 9.90 -9.81 -8.25
CA CYS A 203 10.13 -11.18 -7.76
C CYS A 203 11.50 -11.73 -8.16
N SER A 204 12.16 -11.18 -9.19
CA SER A 204 13.46 -11.68 -9.66
C SER A 204 14.63 -11.33 -8.73
N TYR A 205 14.45 -10.39 -7.79
CA TYR A 205 15.52 -9.83 -6.96
C TYR A 205 15.67 -10.50 -5.59
N THR A 206 14.90 -11.54 -5.30
CA THR A 206 15.16 -12.40 -4.12
C THR A 206 16.10 -13.56 -4.49
N ASP A 207 16.73 -14.16 -3.48
CA ASP A 207 17.52 -15.39 -3.59
C ASP A 207 16.69 -16.67 -3.55
N LEU A 208 15.37 -16.56 -3.32
CA LEU A 208 14.45 -17.70 -3.31
C LEU A 208 14.49 -18.49 -4.63
N LYS A 209 14.70 -19.81 -4.54
CA LYS A 209 14.81 -20.69 -5.73
C LYS A 209 13.53 -20.72 -6.58
N THR A 210 12.37 -20.68 -5.92
CA THR A 210 11.04 -20.71 -6.56
C THR A 210 10.48 -19.31 -6.86
N LYS A 211 11.32 -18.27 -6.81
CA LYS A 211 10.89 -16.87 -6.95
C LYS A 211 10.10 -16.54 -8.21
N HIS A 212 10.30 -17.31 -9.29
CA HIS A 212 9.61 -17.11 -10.55
C HIS A 212 8.32 -17.91 -10.69
N ASP A 213 8.01 -18.84 -9.78
CA ASP A 213 6.77 -19.65 -9.84
C ASP A 213 5.53 -18.75 -9.77
N ILE A 214 5.62 -17.64 -9.03
CA ILE A 214 4.58 -16.60 -8.98
C ILE A 214 4.15 -16.11 -10.37
N LYS A 215 5.08 -16.03 -11.34
CA LYS A 215 4.79 -15.57 -12.71
C LYS A 215 3.82 -16.51 -13.42
N HIS A 216 3.94 -17.82 -13.19
CA HIS A 216 3.01 -18.81 -13.73
C HIS A 216 1.58 -18.56 -13.20
N HIS A 217 1.44 -18.42 -11.88
CA HIS A 217 0.15 -18.16 -11.24
C HIS A 217 -0.47 -16.80 -11.66
N LEU A 218 0.36 -15.77 -11.85
CA LEU A 218 -0.09 -14.49 -12.39
C LEU A 218 -0.57 -14.59 -13.83
N ASN A 219 0.11 -15.36 -14.68
CA ASN A 219 -0.30 -15.59 -16.07
C ASN A 219 -1.69 -16.23 -16.14
N ILE A 220 -2.00 -17.20 -15.28
CA ILE A 220 -3.32 -17.82 -15.22
C ILE A 220 -4.40 -16.75 -14.94
N ASN A 221 -4.17 -15.86 -13.99
CA ASN A 221 -5.09 -14.76 -13.69
C ASN A 221 -5.24 -13.77 -14.84
N ILE A 222 -4.12 -13.38 -15.46
CA ILE A 222 -4.13 -12.45 -16.59
C ILE A 222 -4.88 -13.07 -17.77
N GLN A 223 -4.67 -14.35 -18.07
CA GLN A 223 -5.42 -15.05 -19.12
C GLN A 223 -6.93 -15.07 -18.82
N LYS A 224 -7.33 -15.40 -17.59
CA LYS A 224 -8.75 -15.34 -17.16
C LYS A 224 -9.32 -13.92 -17.34
N PHE A 225 -8.57 -12.89 -16.98
CA PHE A 225 -8.95 -11.49 -17.15
C PHE A 225 -9.12 -11.09 -18.62
N LEU A 226 -8.15 -11.44 -19.48
CA LEU A 226 -8.18 -11.15 -20.92
C LEU A 226 -9.35 -11.85 -21.60
N ASN A 227 -9.56 -13.15 -21.31
CA ASN A 227 -10.68 -13.92 -21.83
C ASN A 227 -12.03 -13.33 -21.42
N LYS A 228 -12.19 -12.95 -20.14
CA LYS A 228 -13.38 -12.25 -19.62
C LYS A 228 -13.61 -10.90 -20.32
N SER A 229 -12.54 -10.24 -20.76
CA SER A 229 -12.58 -8.97 -21.49
C SER A 229 -12.79 -9.13 -23.01
N GLY A 230 -12.96 -10.36 -23.50
CA GLY A 230 -13.13 -10.65 -24.93
C GLY A 230 -11.83 -10.56 -25.75
N ILE A 231 -10.67 -10.52 -25.10
CA ILE A 231 -9.37 -10.47 -25.76
C ILE A 231 -8.88 -11.91 -25.97
N THR A 232 -8.76 -12.32 -27.22
CA THR A 232 -8.20 -13.62 -27.60
C THR A 232 -6.82 -13.45 -28.22
N ALA A 233 -5.97 -14.49 -28.10
CA ALA A 233 -4.70 -14.51 -28.81
C ALA A 233 -4.95 -14.40 -30.34
N PRO A 234 -4.14 -13.64 -31.08
CA PRO A 234 -4.17 -13.71 -32.53
C PRO A 234 -3.83 -15.14 -33.00
N PRO A 235 -4.39 -15.56 -34.14
CA PRO A 235 -4.18 -16.90 -34.70
C PRO A 235 -2.71 -17.16 -35.08
#